data_AF-A0A183F0U3-F1
#
_entry.id   AF-A0A183F0U3-F1
#
_cell.length_a   1.000
_cell.length_b   1.000
_cell.length_c   1.000
_cell.angle_alpha   90.00
_cell.angle_beta   90.00
_cell.angle_gamma   90.00
#
_symmetry.space_group_name_H-M   'P 1'
#
loop_
_entity.id
_entity.type
_entity.pdbx_description
1 polymer ?
#
loop_
_entity_poly.entity_id
_entity_poly.type
_entity_poly.pdbx_seq_one_letter_code
_entity_poly.pdbx_strand_id
1 'polypeptide(L)' 'LSIMHYESTEGSRNGRNTIEAKIQAFTKLMGKGNDFSMSDINRINRAYNCYNYLAYG' A
#
# COMPACT_ATOMS: atom_id res chain seq x y z
N LEU A 1 0.14 -3.35 -3.87
CA LEU A 1 0.84 -2.43 -2.94
C LEU A 1 -0.12 -1.32 -2.61
N SER A 2 -0.21 -0.91 -1.36
CA SER A 2 -1.14 0.13 -0.92
C SER A 2 -0.47 1.50 -1.01
N ILE A 3 -1.22 2.55 -1.39
CA ILE A 3 -0.72 3.94 -1.35
C ILE A 3 -0.39 4.39 0.08
N MET A 4 -1.01 3.75 1.07
CA MET A 4 -0.79 4.05 2.50
C MET A 4 0.46 3.38 3.07
N HIS A 5 1.15 2.54 2.29
CA HIS A 5 2.33 1.83 2.76
C HIS A 5 3.58 2.70 2.62
N TYR A 6 4.37 2.84 3.69
CA TYR A 6 5.66 3.51 3.67
C TYR A 6 6.67 2.87 2.68
N GLU A 7 7.60 3.68 2.15
CA GLU A 7 8.79 3.17 1.48
C GLU A 7 9.67 2.37 2.46
N SER A 8 10.57 1.54 1.94
CA SER A 8 11.44 0.72 2.80
C SER A 8 12.44 1.55 3.61
N THR A 9 12.75 2.77 3.19
CA THR A 9 13.74 3.67 3.79
C THR A 9 13.13 4.79 4.64
N GLU A 10 11.82 4.77 4.90
CA GLU A 10 11.16 5.84 5.65
C GLU A 10 11.75 6.03 7.05
N GLY A 11 12.06 7.27 7.39
CA GLY A 11 12.72 7.63 8.65
C GLY A 11 14.18 7.18 8.78
N SER A 12 14.80 6.65 7.71
CA SER A 12 16.19 6.23 7.73
C SER A 12 17.15 7.42 7.77
N ARG A 13 18.17 7.34 8.63
CA ARG A 13 19.25 8.36 8.71
C ARG A 13 20.44 8.08 7.79
N ASN A 14 20.51 6.87 7.23
CA ASN A 14 21.66 6.39 6.46
C ASN A 14 21.25 5.74 5.13
N GLY A 15 20.01 5.95 4.71
CA GLY A 15 19.46 5.38 3.47
C GLY A 15 19.28 3.87 3.49
N ARG A 16 19.49 3.19 4.62
CA ARG A 16 19.21 1.76 4.76
C ARG A 16 17.74 1.52 5.05
N ASN A 17 17.25 0.33 4.69
CA ASN A 17 15.88 -0.06 4.97
C ASN A 17 15.62 -0.04 6.48
N THR A 18 14.54 0.61 6.88
CA THR A 18 13.96 0.57 8.23
C THR A 18 12.81 -0.43 8.31
N ILE A 19 12.20 -0.75 7.16
CA ILE A 19 11.13 -1.73 7.03
C ILE A 19 11.48 -2.74 5.93
N GLU A 20 11.40 -4.03 6.26
CA GLU A 20 11.64 -5.11 5.31
C GLU A 20 10.46 -6.08 5.24
N ALA A 21 10.09 -6.48 4.03
CA ALA A 21 9.08 -7.51 3.84
C ALA A 21 9.65 -8.88 4.18
N LYS A 22 8.83 -9.76 4.79
CA LYS A 22 9.21 -11.15 5.08
C LYS A 22 9.66 -11.92 3.83
N ILE A 23 9.10 -11.59 2.68
CA ILE A 23 9.55 -12.08 1.38
C ILE A 23 10.33 -10.93 0.73
N GLN A 24 11.66 -11.09 0.65
CA GLN A 24 12.61 -10.02 0.28
C GLN A 24 12.28 -9.33 -1.06
N ALA A 25 11.69 -10.07 -2.01
CA ALA A 25 11.31 -9.54 -3.33
C ALA A 25 10.32 -8.37 -3.24
N PHE A 26 9.50 -8.30 -2.19
CA PHE A 26 8.52 -7.23 -2.02
C PHE A 26 9.08 -5.98 -1.34
N THR A 27 10.24 -6.03 -0.67
CA THR A 27 10.82 -4.86 0.01
C THR A 27 11.05 -3.70 -0.95
N LYS A 28 11.52 -3.98 -2.17
CA LYS A 28 11.77 -2.97 -3.22
C LYS A 28 10.50 -2.38 -3.85
N LEU A 29 9.36 -2.99 -3.57
CA LEU A 29 8.06 -2.61 -4.11
C LEU A 29 7.28 -1.70 -3.15
N MET A 30 7.65 -1.69 -1.86
CA MET A 30 7.03 -0.86 -0.82
C MET A 30 7.13 0.64 -1.14
N GLY A 31 6.11 1.40 -0.72
CA GLY A 31 6.00 2.85 -0.94
C GLY A 31 5.79 3.30 -2.39
N LYS A 32 5.79 2.37 -3.36
CA LYS A 32 5.47 2.67 -4.75
C LYS A 32 3.95 2.64 -4.96
N GLY A 33 3.30 3.79 -4.80
CA GLY A 33 1.89 3.98 -5.09
C GLY A 33 1.64 5.38 -5.67
N ASN A 34 1.40 5.45 -6.99
CA ASN A 34 1.02 6.73 -7.64
C ASN A 34 -0.47 7.05 -7.44
N ASP A 35 -1.28 6.04 -7.13
CA ASP A 35 -2.72 6.13 -6.93
C ASP A 35 -3.19 5.01 -5.99
N PHE A 36 -4.46 5.04 -5.59
CA PHE A 36 -5.10 3.98 -4.82
C PHE A 36 -5.00 2.64 -5.54
N SER A 37 -4.57 1.63 -4.80
CA SER A 37 -4.68 0.25 -5.28
C SER A 37 -6.10 -0.25 -5.16
N MET A 38 -6.43 -1.30 -5.93
CA MET A 38 -7.72 -1.97 -5.80
C MET A 38 -7.99 -2.45 -4.36
N SER A 39 -6.95 -2.85 -3.62
CA SER A 39 -7.08 -3.21 -2.21
C SER A 39 -7.42 -2.03 -1.30
N ASP A 40 -6.93 -0.82 -1.61
CA ASP A 40 -7.25 0.39 -0.85
C ASP A 40 -8.70 0.80 -1.10
N ILE A 41 -9.10 0.85 -2.37
CA ILE A 41 -10.47 1.16 -2.80
C ILE A 41 -11.47 0.20 -2.15
N ASN A 42 -11.19 -1.11 -2.18
CA ASN A 42 -12.06 -2.12 -1.58
C ASN A 42 -12.20 -1.95 -0.06
N ARG A 43 -11.13 -1.54 0.64
CA ARG A 43 -11.19 -1.29 2.10
C ARG A 43 -12.02 -0.05 2.41
N ILE A 44 -11.83 1.04 1.67
CA ILE A 44 -12.59 2.28 1.84
C ILE A 44 -14.08 2.03 1.55
N ASN A 45 -14.41 1.38 0.43
CA ASN A 45 -15.79 1.09 0.05
C ASN A 45 -16.51 0.23 1.10
N ARG A 46 -15.81 -0.78 1.66
CA ARG A 46 -16.37 -1.58 2.76
C ARG A 46 -16.56 -0.78 4.04
N ALA A 47 -15.63 0.09 4.39
CA ALA A 47 -15.72 0.90 5.61
C ALA A 47 -16.89 1.91 5.56
N TYR A 48 -17.20 2.45 4.38
CA TYR A 48 -18.24 3.47 4.18
C TYR A 48 -19.53 2.94 3.53
N ASN A 49 -19.69 1.62 3.40
CA ASN A 49 -20.88 0.99 2.80
C ASN A 49 -21.18 1.47 1.38
N CYS A 50 -20.13 1.72 0.58
CA CYS A 50 -20.26 2.14 -0.82
C CYS A 50 -20.52 0.92 -1.72
N TYR A 51 -21.77 0.44 -1.77
CA TYR A 51 -22.12 -0.79 -2.49
C TYR A 51 -22.17 -0.65 -4.01
N ASN A 52 -22.51 0.53 -4.53
CA ASN A 52 -22.61 0.77 -5.98
C ASN A 52 -21.27 0.62 -6.71
N TYR A 53 -20.15 0.78 -6.01
CA TYR A 53 -18.80 0.64 -6.58
C TYR A 53 -18.19 -0.75 -6.37
N LEU A 54 -18.83 -1.63 -5.58
CA LEU A 54 -18.38 -3.00 -5.35
C LEU A 54 -18.97 -4.01 -6.35
N ALA A 55 -20.02 -3.62 -7.08
CA ALA A 55 -20.73 -4.49 -8.03
C ALA A 55 -20.20 -4.41 -9.47
N TYR A 56 -19.35 -3.43 -9.80
CA TYR A 56 -18.83 -3.18 -11.15
C TYR A 56 -17.29 -3.21 -11.24
N GLY A 57 -16.61 -3.68 -10.18
CA GLY A 57 -15.15 -3.80 -10.09
C GLY A 57 -14.65 -5.22 -10.28
#